data_AF-A0A2N2SGB4-F1
#
_entry.id   AF-A0A2N2SGB4-F1
#
_cell.length_a   1.000
_cell.length_b   1.000
_cell.length_c   1.000
_cell.angle_alpha   90.00
_cell.angle_beta   90.00
_cell.angle_gamma   90.00
#
_symmetry.space_group_name_H-M   'P 1'
#
loop_
_entity.id
_entity.type
_entity.pdbx_description
1 polymer ?
#
loop_
_entity_poly.entity_id
_entity_poly.type
_entity_poly.pdbx_seq_one_letter_code
_entity_poly.pdbx_strand_id
1 'polypeptide(L)'
;MLTCKQASELVSQSLDRSLTRSERWSLRFHLLICVACARFNRQLASIQAVMNKWLSDTERNEHLQLPLQAKLRMSQALESEIAASRHRP
;
A
#
# COMPACT_ATOMS: atom_id res chain seq x y z
N MET A 1 15.48 21.01 8.83
CA MET A 1 14.13 21.22 8.27
C MET A 1 14.06 20.50 6.93
N LEU A 2 12.95 19.81 6.65
CA LEU A 2 12.73 19.19 5.34
C LEU A 2 12.44 20.26 4.29
N THR A 3 12.92 20.06 3.07
CA THR A 3 12.45 20.83 1.90
C THR A 3 11.08 20.32 1.45
N CYS A 4 10.32 21.13 0.70
CA CYS A 4 9.04 20.69 0.14
C CYS A 4 9.19 19.43 -0.75
N LYS A 5 10.31 19.29 -1.46
CA LYS A 5 10.62 18.10 -2.26
C LYS A 5 10.74 16.86 -1.38
N GLN A 6 11.58 16.93 -0.34
CA GLN A 6 11.75 15.83 0.62
C GLN A 6 10.44 15.49 1.36
N ALA A 7 9.64 16.51 1.70
CA ALA A 7 8.33 16.29 2.31
C ALA A 7 7.38 15.55 1.36
N SER A 8 7.32 15.94 0.08
CA SER A 8 6.50 15.26 -0.92
C SER A 8 6.94 13.81 -1.17
N GLU A 9 8.26 13.55 -1.19
CA GLU A 9 8.82 12.21 -1.29
C GLU A 9 8.43 11.34 -0.09
N LEU A 10 8.55 11.86 1.14
CA LEU A 10 8.14 11.15 2.35
C LEU A 10 6.63 10.89 2.40
N VAL A 11 5.82 11.83 1.93
CA VAL A 11 4.36 11.64 1.81
C VAL A 11 4.07 10.50 0.83
N SER A 12 4.71 10.47 -0.33
CA SER A 12 4.57 9.36 -1.29
C SER A 12 5.00 8.03 -0.68
N GLN A 13 6.18 7.98 -0.06
CA GLN A 13 6.70 6.77 0.57
C GLN A 13 5.81 6.27 1.71
N SER A 14 5.07 7.16 2.38
CA SER A 14 4.13 6.76 3.43
C SER A 14 2.93 5.95 2.92
N LEU A 15 2.65 5.98 1.61
CA LEU A 15 1.64 5.15 0.97
C LEU A 15 2.11 3.72 0.72
N ASP A 16 3.39 3.56 0.38
CA ASP A 16 3.98 2.27 0.03
C ASP A 16 4.54 1.53 1.25
N ARG A 17 5.13 2.28 2.19
CA ARG A 17 5.77 1.75 3.39
C ARG A 17 5.42 2.53 4.64
N SER A 18 5.56 1.86 5.78
CA SER A 18 5.57 2.57 7.06
C SER A 18 6.82 3.44 7.19
N LEU A 19 6.62 4.74 7.42
CA LEU A 19 7.71 5.65 7.78
C LEU A 19 8.25 5.31 9.17
N THR A 20 9.56 5.51 9.35
CA THR A 20 10.19 5.48 10.67
C THR A 20 9.65 6.61 11.56
N ARG A 21 9.80 6.47 12.88
CA ARG A 21 9.31 7.50 13.82
C ARG A 21 9.94 8.87 13.56
N SER A 22 11.24 8.91 13.24
CA SER A 22 11.97 10.16 12.94
C SER A 22 11.45 10.86 11.68
N GLU A 23 11.26 10.10 10.59
CA GLU A 23 10.68 10.60 9.33
C GLU A 23 9.27 11.16 9.57
N ARG A 24 8.45 10.42 10.34
CA ARG A 24 7.08 10.83 10.66
C ARG A 24 7.04 12.14 11.44
N TRP A 25 7.91 12.33 12.43
CA TRP A 25 7.97 13.58 13.19
C TRP A 25 8.46 14.73 12.32
N SER A 26 9.53 14.52 11.55
CA SER A 26 10.07 15.55 10.65
C SER A 26 9.04 16.01 9.62
N LEU A 27 8.31 15.08 9.02
CA LEU A 27 7.22 15.37 8.10
C LEU A 27 6.09 16.14 8.80
N ARG A 28 5.64 15.70 9.98
CA ARG A 28 4.60 16.40 10.76
C ARG A 28 4.96 17.85 11.03
N PHE A 29 6.19 18.12 11.46
CA PHE A 29 6.65 19.51 11.66
C PHE A 29 6.59 20.33 10.37
N HIS A 30 7.02 19.76 9.24
CA HIS A 30 6.95 20.45 7.95
C HIS A 30 5.49 20.75 7.52
N LEU A 31 4.56 19.82 7.74
CA LEU A 31 3.15 20.01 7.40
C LEU A 31 2.46 21.09 8.27
N LEU A 32 2.96 21.37 9.48
CA LEU A 32 2.43 22.45 10.32
C LEU A 32 2.82 23.84 9.78
N ILE A 33 3.99 23.97 9.16
CA ILE A 33 4.51 25.26 8.68
C ILE A 33 4.21 25.51 7.20
N CYS A 34 4.04 24.46 6.39
CA CYS A 34 3.86 24.54 4.95
C CYS A 34 2.45 24.12 4.54
N VAL A 35 1.59 25.11 4.30
CA VAL A 35 0.18 24.89 3.89
C VAL A 35 0.09 24.10 2.58
N ALA A 36 1.00 24.34 1.62
CA ALA A 36 1.01 23.63 0.35
C ALA A 36 1.24 22.12 0.55
N CYS A 37 2.24 21.74 1.34
CA CYS A 37 2.50 20.34 1.65
C CYS A 37 1.37 19.71 2.48
N ALA A 38 0.75 20.47 3.39
CA ALA A 38 -0.41 20.02 4.15
C ALA A 38 -1.63 19.74 3.26
N ARG A 39 -1.86 20.55 2.22
CA ARG A 39 -2.91 20.32 1.22
C ARG A 39 -2.60 19.10 0.36
N PHE A 40 -1.36 18.98 -0.12
CA PHE A 40 -0.91 17.82 -0.88
C PHE A 40 -1.11 16.50 -0.12
N ASN A 41 -0.68 16.44 1.15
CA ASN A 41 -0.86 15.27 1.99
C ASN A 41 -2.34 14.89 2.16
N ARG A 42 -3.23 15.89 2.33
CA ARG A 42 -4.69 15.66 2.43
C ARG A 42 -5.29 15.15 1.12
N GLN A 43 -4.87 15.71 -0.02
CA GLN A 43 -5.32 15.26 -1.33
C GLN A 43 -4.94 13.80 -1.57
N LEU A 44 -3.70 13.45 -1.28
CA LEU A 44 -3.19 12.09 -1.49
C LEU A 44 -3.87 11.07 -0.56
N ALA A 45 -4.10 11.43 0.71
CA ALA A 45 -4.88 10.61 1.65
C ALA A 45 -6.32 10.39 1.15
N SER A 46 -6.93 11.37 0.51
CA SER A 46 -8.28 11.25 -0.06
C SER A 46 -8.30 10.26 -1.23
N ILE A 47 -7.31 10.33 -2.12
CA ILE A 47 -7.14 9.38 -3.23
C ILE A 47 -6.96 7.96 -2.68
N GLN A 48 -6.08 7.78 -1.70
CA GLN A 48 -5.85 6.48 -1.06
C GLN A 48 -7.13 5.91 -0.43
N ALA A 49 -7.92 6.72 0.28
CA ALA A 49 -9.18 6.29 0.86
C ALA A 49 -10.20 5.83 -0.19
N VAL A 50 -10.31 6.56 -1.31
CA VAL A 50 -11.20 6.18 -2.42
C VAL A 50 -10.72 4.88 -3.06
N MET A 51 -9.42 4.73 -3.34
CA MET A 51 -8.86 3.50 -3.91
C MET A 51 -9.10 2.29 -3.01
N ASN A 52 -8.83 2.43 -1.70
CA ASN A 52 -9.06 1.35 -0.75
C ASN A 52 -10.54 0.96 -0.66
N LYS A 53 -11.45 1.95 -0.70
CA LYS A 53 -12.89 1.70 -0.78
C LYS A 53 -13.24 0.93 -2.04
N TRP A 54 -12.76 1.36 -3.21
CA TRP A 54 -12.97 0.68 -4.48
C TRP A 54 -12.44 -0.76 -4.45
N LEU A 55 -11.25 -0.99 -3.91
CA LEU A 55 -10.67 -2.33 -3.81
C LEU A 55 -11.53 -3.22 -2.89
N SER A 56 -11.93 -2.72 -1.73
CA SER A 56 -12.81 -3.45 -0.81
C SER A 56 -14.19 -3.75 -1.41
N ASP A 57 -14.67 -2.88 -2.30
CA ASP A 57 -15.92 -3.09 -3.02
C ASP A 57 -15.75 -4.15 -4.11
N THR A 58 -14.63 -4.11 -4.83
CA THR A 58 -14.23 -5.10 -5.83
C THR A 58 -14.06 -6.49 -5.22
N GLU A 59 -13.38 -6.61 -4.07
CA GLU A 59 -13.21 -7.89 -3.36
C GLU A 59 -14.54 -8.46 -2.85
N ARG A 60 -15.50 -7.59 -2.51
CA ARG A 60 -16.85 -7.98 -2.11
C ARG A 60 -17.76 -8.33 -3.29
N ASN A 61 -17.38 -8.01 -4.52
CA ASN A 61 -18.16 -8.37 -5.70
C ASN A 61 -18.01 -9.88 -5.98
N GLU A 62 -19.09 -10.63 -5.77
CA GLU A 62 -19.18 -12.07 -6.04
C GLU A 62 -18.80 -12.43 -7.48
N HIS A 63 -19.08 -11.52 -8.42
CA HIS A 63 -18.75 -11.64 -9.84
C HIS A 63 -17.25 -11.47 -10.18
N LEU A 64 -16.45 -10.94 -9.25
CA LEU A 64 -14.99 -10.76 -9.41
C LEU A 64 -14.20 -11.77 -8.56
N GLN A 65 -14.86 -12.81 -8.03
CA GLN A 65 -14.17 -13.94 -7.43
C GLN A 65 -13.50 -14.77 -8.54
N LEU A 66 -12.26 -15.18 -8.30
CA LEU A 66 -11.58 -16.11 -9.21
C LEU A 66 -12.46 -17.36 -9.39
N PRO A 67 -12.68 -17.83 -10.64
CA PRO A 67 -13.41 -19.06 -10.88
C PRO A 67 -12.73 -20.20 -10.12
N LEU A 68 -13.53 -21.13 -9.59
CA LEU A 68 -13.06 -22.24 -8.75
C LEU A 68 -11.84 -22.97 -9.35
N GLN A 69 -11.84 -23.14 -10.68
CA GLN A 69 -10.73 -23.76 -11.42
C GLN A 69 -9.41 -22.99 -11.31
N ALA A 70 -9.43 -21.65 -11.32
CA ALA A 70 -8.22 -20.85 -11.14
C ALA A 70 -7.67 -21.00 -9.72
N LYS A 71 -8.56 -21.00 -8.72
CA LYS A 71 -8.19 -21.19 -7.31
C LYS A 71 -7.52 -22.56 -7.07
N LEU A 72 -8.08 -23.62 -7.66
CA LEU A 72 -7.55 -24.98 -7.57
C LEU A 72 -6.17 -25.12 -8.23
N ARG A 73 -5.96 -24.47 -9.39
CA ARG A 73 -4.64 -24.47 -10.05
C ARG A 73 -3.59 -23.75 -9.22
N MET A 74 -3.96 -22.64 -8.57
CA MET A 74 -3.05 -21.91 -7.67
C MET A 74 -2.70 -22.73 -6.44
N SER A 75 -3.66 -23.43 -5.82
CA SER A 75 -3.39 -24.29 -4.66
C SER A 75 -2.50 -25.48 -5.03
N GLN A 76 -2.79 -26.16 -6.15
CA GLN A 76 -1.97 -27.27 -6.63
C GLN A 76 -0.54 -26.85 -6.97
N ALA A 77 -0.36 -25.69 -7.60
CA ALA A 77 0.97 -25.16 -7.89
C ALA A 77 1.75 -24.88 -6.60
N LEU A 78 1.11 -24.23 -5.62
CA LEU A 78 1.73 -23.96 -4.32
C LEU A 78 2.10 -25.26 -3.58
N GLU A 79 1.22 -26.26 -3.58
CA GLU A 79 1.48 -27.57 -2.99
C GLU A 79 2.66 -28.28 -3.67
N SER A 80 2.75 -28.21 -4.99
CA SER A 80 3.86 -28.80 -5.75
C SER A 80 5.19 -28.09 -5.46
N GLU A 81 5.19 -26.77 -5.29
CA GLU A 81 6.37 -25.97 -4.94
C GLU A 81 6.83 -26.24 -3.49
N ILE A 82 5.87 -26.36 -2.56
CA ILE A 82 6.14 -26.73 -1.16
C ILE A 82 6.68 -28.16 -1.07
N ALA A 83 6.15 -29.09 -1.87
CA ALA A 83 6.63 -30.47 -1.92
C ALA A 83 8.05 -30.55 -2.52
N ALA A 84 8.30 -29.81 -3.62
CA ALA A 84 9.61 -29.75 -4.26
C ALA A 84 10.68 -29.09 -3.38
N SER A 85 10.33 -28.04 -2.64
CA SER A 85 11.26 -27.40 -1.69
C SER A 85 11.55 -28.26 -0.45
N ARG A 86 10.61 -29.10 -0.02
CA ARG A 86 10.81 -30.05 1.11
C ARG A 86 11.68 -31.27 0.74
N HIS A 87 11.93 -31.52 -0.53
CA HIS A 87 12.79 -32.62 -1.02
C HIS A 87 14.13 -32.13 -1.61
N ARG A 88 14.42 -30.83 -1.52
CA ARG A 88 15.75 -30.29 -1.86
C ARG A 88 16.69 -30.50 -0.66
N PRO A 89 17.78 -31.27 -0.79
CA PRO A 89 18.71 -31.56 0.30
C PRO A 89 19.47 -30.32 0.79
#